data_AF-A0A084G0T4-F1
#
_entry.id   AF-A0A084G0T4-F1
#
_cell.length_a   1.000
_cell.length_b   1.000
_cell.length_c   1.000
_cell.angle_alpha   90.00
_cell.angle_beta   90.00
_cell.angle_gamma   90.00
#
_symmetry.space_group_name_H-M   'P 1'
#
loop_
_entity.id
_entity.type
_entity.pdbx_description
1 polymer ?
#
loop_
_entity_poly.entity_id
_entity_poly.type
_entity_poly.pdbx_seq_one_letter_code
_entity_poly.pdbx_strand_id
1 'polypeptide(L)'
;MAKSPESQGLLDPKFQSTTDRVVTPKRCNARRFIRAILWVAVPVLIFFSFFGGKTVLPKFGRPCHGTSSDLQSPSLQSPDAICGTSFQTILDDSYPVSFSPSDDLFINQSQGKRRRGHWRRDPHVSGSVQVIRSSGPEGKLDVKIEVNDEDIPVHTSWDAETQYLRIRVEAVDFFDEPPPRPCVDIHAVLHVPSDAELRNLKIEVTALDVALEENLGLTAEEAILTTVVGSLDVAPNAIKSGGRIALTTVSGNIRGSLPLLQTLESFSASGKNEIDVYRTEKRGDDIPKATLTVSTVSGNLKVRDPLDDAAHLPKADYVRRVSTVSGNIDAALLFGSYADISAVGGGRVDTTLLPILFDSLSGNDEGERGDEDFVHSWLKSDVTSGNVGIEVLEPVWLGESDKKWALRSGHGGVSGNVEIRLPDAWEGTFAVGTLTGRISVSGKDVQLGTRQEGGEKVDMSAFRSIRGYKGDGESRLSAETTTGNIKVVIGQE
;
A
#
# COMPACT_ATOMS: atom_id res chain seq x y z
N MET A 1 33.72 46.46 66.16
CA MET A 1 32.74 47.06 67.09
C MET A 1 31.81 47.96 66.28
N ALA A 2 30.51 47.65 66.29
CA ALA A 2 29.36 48.56 66.14
C ALA A 2 29.36 49.60 64.99
N LYS A 3 28.47 49.46 64.01
CA LYS A 3 27.06 49.92 64.01
C LYS A 3 26.60 50.29 62.58
N SER A 4 25.50 49.68 62.15
CA SER A 4 24.56 50.22 61.16
C SER A 4 23.76 51.37 61.79
N PRO A 5 23.16 52.30 61.00
CA PRO A 5 21.74 52.12 60.68
C PRO A 5 21.27 52.59 59.28
N GLU A 6 20.22 51.91 58.84
CA GLU A 6 19.03 52.29 58.04
C GLU A 6 18.96 53.64 57.30
N SER A 7 18.56 53.58 56.02
CA SER A 7 17.34 54.27 55.58
C SER A 7 16.71 53.59 54.35
N GLN A 8 15.37 53.66 54.33
CA GLN A 8 14.44 52.94 53.48
C GLN A 8 14.12 53.71 52.19
N GLY A 9 13.72 52.98 51.13
CA GLY A 9 12.55 53.39 50.35
C GLY A 9 12.71 53.59 48.83
N LEU A 10 11.90 52.79 48.12
CA LEU A 10 11.14 53.09 46.90
C LEU A 10 11.66 52.66 45.50
N LEU A 11 10.85 51.77 44.91
CA LEU A 11 10.49 51.54 43.50
C LEU A 11 11.33 50.57 42.64
N ASP A 12 10.74 49.38 42.51
CA ASP A 12 10.85 48.35 41.46
C ASP A 12 10.66 48.97 40.04
N PRO A 13 11.24 48.39 38.96
CA PRO A 13 10.65 47.16 38.43
C PRO A 13 11.65 46.09 37.95
N LYS A 14 11.49 44.88 38.50
CA LYS A 14 11.44 43.57 37.83
C LYS A 14 12.10 43.47 36.44
N PHE A 15 13.36 43.03 36.43
CA PHE A 15 13.93 42.27 35.31
C PHE A 15 13.70 40.78 35.57
N GLN A 16 12.73 40.18 34.88
CA GLN A 16 12.50 38.73 34.89
C GLN A 16 13.55 38.05 34.00
N SER A 17 14.38 37.22 34.63
CA SER A 17 15.28 36.27 33.96
C SER A 17 14.45 35.20 33.25
N THR A 18 14.49 35.17 31.92
CA THR A 18 14.01 34.06 31.10
C THR A 18 14.98 32.90 31.24
N THR A 19 14.56 31.89 31.99
CA THR A 19 15.19 30.57 32.01
C THR A 19 14.75 29.83 30.75
N ASP A 20 15.67 29.67 29.80
CA ASP A 20 15.48 28.80 28.65
C ASP A 20 15.39 27.35 29.12
N ARG A 21 14.16 26.83 29.15
CA ARG A 21 13.89 25.41 29.34
C ARG A 21 14.31 24.68 28.07
N VAL A 22 15.44 23.98 28.15
CA VAL A 22 15.81 22.91 27.22
C VAL A 22 14.68 21.88 27.19
N VAL A 23 13.90 21.88 26.12
CA VAL A 23 12.89 20.86 25.83
C VAL A 23 13.63 19.61 25.36
N THR A 24 13.64 18.58 26.20
CA THR A 24 14.17 17.26 25.85
C THR A 24 13.28 16.61 24.76
N PRO A 25 13.86 16.05 23.69
CA PRO A 25 13.07 15.33 22.69
C PRO A 25 12.53 14.04 23.32
N LYS A 26 11.20 13.92 23.36
CA LYS A 26 10.54 12.69 23.80
C LYS A 26 10.83 11.56 22.81
N ARG A 27 11.52 10.53 23.31
CA ARG A 27 11.82 9.27 22.61
C ARG A 27 10.55 8.64 22.01
N CYS A 28 10.50 8.52 20.69
CA CYS A 28 9.50 7.70 19.99
C CYS A 28 9.88 6.21 20.14
N ASN A 29 9.15 5.50 21.00
CA ASN A 29 9.22 4.04 21.07
C ASN A 29 8.41 3.44 19.90
N ALA A 30 8.98 3.45 18.69
CA ALA A 30 8.35 2.91 17.47
C ALA A 30 7.83 1.47 17.64
N ARG A 31 8.49 0.64 18.45
CA ARG A 31 8.03 -0.73 18.76
C ARG A 31 6.75 -0.81 19.61
N ARG A 32 6.50 0.14 20.51
CA ARG A 32 5.23 0.22 21.25
C ARG A 32 4.12 0.80 20.37
N PHE A 33 4.48 1.68 19.45
CA PHE A 33 3.55 2.26 18.48
C PHE A 33 3.11 1.23 17.43
N ILE A 34 4.03 0.42 16.88
CA ILE A 34 3.71 -0.67 15.94
C ILE A 34 2.89 -1.78 16.61
N ARG A 35 3.20 -2.16 17.86
CA ARG A 35 2.35 -3.10 18.61
C ARG A 35 1.00 -2.49 18.96
N ALA A 36 0.92 -1.20 19.29
CA ALA A 36 -0.36 -0.53 19.53
C ALA A 36 -1.19 -0.40 18.24
N ILE A 37 -0.56 -0.13 17.09
CA ILE A 37 -1.23 -0.08 15.79
C ILE A 37 -1.67 -1.47 15.36
N LEU A 38 -0.87 -2.53 15.54
CA LEU A 38 -1.32 -3.90 15.24
C LEU A 38 -2.42 -4.37 16.22
N TRP A 39 -2.35 -4.00 17.50
CA TRP A 39 -3.40 -4.32 18.50
C TRP A 39 -4.65 -3.43 18.40
N VAL A 40 -4.61 -2.32 17.68
CA VAL A 40 -5.78 -1.46 17.44
C VAL A 40 -6.32 -1.72 16.03
N ALA A 41 -5.50 -1.70 14.99
CA ALA A 41 -5.91 -1.88 13.60
C ALA A 41 -6.46 -3.28 13.32
N VAL A 42 -5.88 -4.36 13.88
CA VAL A 42 -6.39 -5.72 13.64
C VAL A 42 -7.77 -5.93 14.26
N PRO A 43 -8.02 -5.63 15.55
CA PRO A 43 -9.37 -5.72 16.09
C PRO A 43 -10.29 -4.63 15.57
N VAL A 44 -9.83 -3.43 15.19
CA VAL A 44 -10.71 -2.40 14.57
C VAL A 44 -11.14 -2.82 13.16
N LEU A 45 -10.25 -3.42 12.34
CA LEU A 45 -10.60 -3.99 11.04
C LEU A 45 -11.54 -5.20 11.19
N ILE A 46 -11.33 -6.05 12.20
CA ILE A 46 -12.22 -7.19 12.51
C ILE A 46 -13.56 -6.69 13.11
N PHE A 47 -13.57 -5.63 13.92
CA PHE A 47 -14.79 -5.10 14.53
C PHE A 47 -15.66 -4.36 13.51
N PHE A 48 -15.05 -3.65 12.55
CA PHE A 48 -15.77 -3.05 11.42
C PHE A 48 -16.26 -4.07 10.38
N SER A 49 -15.67 -5.27 10.30
CA SER A 49 -16.20 -6.34 9.45
C SER A 49 -17.42 -7.07 10.03
N PHE A 50 -17.71 -6.97 11.33
CA PHE A 50 -18.78 -7.75 11.97
C PHE A 50 -19.94 -6.94 12.58
N PHE A 51 -19.78 -5.66 12.94
CA PHE A 51 -20.84 -4.90 13.60
C PHE A 51 -21.01 -3.49 13.04
N GLY A 52 -22.03 -3.32 12.19
CA GLY A 52 -22.65 -2.03 11.94
C GLY A 52 -23.30 -1.53 13.23
N GLY A 53 -22.63 -0.64 13.96
CA GLY A 53 -23.12 -0.12 15.24
C GLY A 53 -22.38 1.13 15.70
N LYS A 54 -23.15 2.17 16.02
CA LYS A 54 -22.68 3.50 16.48
C LYS A 54 -21.86 3.40 17.78
N THR A 55 -20.70 4.08 17.86
CA THR A 55 -20.40 5.19 18.81
C THR A 55 -18.90 5.41 19.15
N VAL A 56 -18.60 6.70 19.42
CA VAL A 56 -17.54 7.34 20.24
C VAL A 56 -16.06 7.10 19.87
N LEU A 57 -15.49 8.11 19.21
CA LEU A 57 -14.05 8.28 18.95
C LEU A 57 -13.25 8.59 20.24
N PRO A 58 -12.09 7.95 20.48
CA PRO A 58 -11.09 8.45 21.40
C PRO A 58 -10.30 9.61 20.76
N LYS A 59 -9.94 10.62 21.56
CA LYS A 59 -9.11 11.75 21.13
C LYS A 59 -7.68 11.28 20.84
N PHE A 60 -7.32 11.22 19.56
CA PHE A 60 -5.92 11.06 19.15
C PHE A 60 -5.18 12.41 19.18
N GLY A 61 -3.95 12.38 19.71
CA GLY A 61 -3.06 13.53 19.77
C GLY A 61 -2.56 13.97 18.39
N ARG A 62 -2.06 15.20 18.32
CA ARG A 62 -1.68 15.93 17.10
C ARG A 62 -0.69 15.15 16.20
N PRO A 63 -0.87 15.15 14.87
CA PRO A 63 0.08 14.57 13.94
C PRO A 63 1.35 15.42 13.82
N CYS A 64 2.51 14.77 13.68
CA CYS A 64 3.77 15.41 13.36
C CYS A 64 3.83 15.67 11.85
N HIS A 65 3.88 16.95 11.45
CA HIS A 65 4.21 17.34 10.08
C HIS A 65 5.72 17.18 9.85
N GLY A 66 6.09 16.26 8.96
CA GLY A 66 7.39 16.27 8.28
C GLY A 66 7.15 16.59 6.81
N THR A 67 7.71 17.69 6.34
CA THR A 67 7.71 18.07 4.92
C THR A 67 8.68 17.15 4.17
N SER A 68 8.15 16.31 3.29
CA SER A 68 8.93 15.53 2.32
C SER A 68 8.99 16.33 1.02
N SER A 69 10.19 16.75 0.64
CA SER A 69 10.48 17.40 -0.64
C SER A 69 10.52 16.35 -1.76
N ASP A 70 9.78 16.63 -2.82
CA ASP A 70 9.75 15.86 -4.07
C ASP A 70 11.07 15.97 -4.87
N LEU A 71 11.30 14.92 -5.67
CA LEU A 71 12.18 14.79 -6.84
C LEU A 71 13.70 14.66 -6.61
N GLN A 72 14.17 13.40 -6.60
CA GLN A 72 15.31 12.96 -7.41
C GLN A 72 15.33 11.43 -7.54
N SER A 73 15.73 10.95 -8.72
CA SER A 73 16.14 9.58 -9.07
C SER A 73 17.16 9.01 -8.06
N PRO A 74 17.40 7.67 -8.03
CA PRO A 74 18.32 7.06 -7.06
C PRO A 74 19.76 7.43 -7.41
N SER A 75 20.16 8.66 -7.07
CA SER A 75 21.57 9.02 -6.98
C SER A 75 22.12 8.36 -5.71
N LEU A 76 23.25 7.65 -5.85
CA LEU A 76 24.10 7.27 -4.72
C LEU A 76 24.13 8.43 -3.72
N GLN A 77 23.50 8.25 -2.56
CA GLN A 77 23.39 9.30 -1.56
C GLN A 77 24.79 9.59 -1.03
N SER A 78 25.18 10.87 -1.08
CA SER A 78 26.36 11.39 -0.39
C SER A 78 26.27 11.04 1.10
N PRO A 79 27.40 10.75 1.78
CA PRO A 79 27.41 10.44 3.21
C PRO A 79 26.62 11.49 3.99
N ASP A 80 25.67 11.01 4.80
CA ASP A 80 24.80 11.84 5.62
C ASP A 80 25.67 12.77 6.50
N ALA A 81 25.34 14.06 6.62
CA ALA A 81 26.15 15.04 7.37
C ALA A 81 26.38 14.66 8.86
N ILE A 82 25.63 13.64 9.33
CA ILE A 82 25.67 13.05 10.68
C ILE A 82 26.79 12.02 10.83
N CYS A 83 27.25 11.42 9.73
CA CYS A 83 28.20 10.30 9.68
C CYS A 83 29.66 10.72 9.48
N GLY A 84 29.93 12.01 9.26
CA GLY A 84 31.26 12.45 8.84
C GLY A 84 31.61 11.95 7.43
N THR A 85 32.86 12.16 7.00
CA THR A 85 33.29 11.88 5.62
C THR A 85 34.28 10.73 5.49
N SER A 86 34.77 10.18 6.61
CA SER A 86 35.75 9.10 6.62
C SER A 86 35.06 7.75 6.79
N PHE A 87 34.93 6.99 5.72
CA PHE A 87 34.49 5.61 5.74
C PHE A 87 35.66 4.70 5.38
N GLN A 88 35.73 3.54 6.03
CA GLN A 88 36.68 2.47 5.74
C GLN A 88 35.91 1.23 5.29
N THR A 89 36.38 0.59 4.22
CA THR A 89 35.80 -0.66 3.73
C THR A 89 36.23 -1.82 4.62
N ILE A 90 35.27 -2.53 5.21
CA ILE A 90 35.51 -3.71 6.06
C ILE A 90 35.15 -5.03 5.37
N LEU A 91 34.37 -4.95 4.28
CA LEU A 91 34.02 -6.09 3.44
C LEU A 91 33.92 -5.61 1.99
N ASP A 92 34.50 -6.38 1.08
CA ASP A 92 34.38 -6.21 -0.38
C ASP A 92 34.54 -7.61 -1.00
N ASP A 93 33.44 -8.36 -0.96
CA ASP A 93 33.39 -9.78 -1.36
C ASP A 93 32.43 -9.97 -2.55
N SER A 94 32.66 -11.03 -3.31
CA SER A 94 31.78 -11.48 -4.39
C SER A 94 31.42 -12.95 -4.18
N TYR A 95 30.13 -13.26 -4.20
CA TYR A 95 29.60 -14.60 -4.00
C TYR A 95 28.95 -15.12 -5.29
N PRO A 96 29.27 -16.33 -5.76
CA PRO A 96 28.61 -16.91 -6.93
C PRO A 96 27.15 -17.22 -6.60
N VAL A 97 26.25 -16.97 -7.56
CA VAL A 97 24.82 -17.25 -7.43
C VAL A 97 24.36 -18.10 -8.61
N SER A 98 23.79 -19.25 -8.30
CA SER A 98 23.07 -20.12 -9.22
C SER A 98 21.62 -19.67 -9.38
N PHE A 99 21.15 -19.77 -10.62
CA PHE A 99 19.81 -19.41 -11.05
C PHE A 99 19.19 -20.61 -11.75
N SER A 100 18.33 -21.33 -11.04
CA SER A 100 17.48 -22.37 -11.59
C SER A 100 16.12 -22.38 -10.89
N PRO A 101 15.09 -22.98 -11.49
CA PRO A 101 13.76 -23.03 -10.89
C PRO A 101 13.67 -23.81 -9.57
N SER A 102 14.74 -24.50 -9.12
CA SER A 102 14.81 -25.10 -7.77
C SER A 102 15.55 -24.23 -6.74
N ASP A 103 16.27 -23.22 -7.19
CA ASP A 103 17.17 -22.45 -6.35
C ASP A 103 16.43 -21.30 -5.67
N ASP A 104 16.80 -21.06 -4.42
CA ASP A 104 16.34 -19.90 -3.68
C ASP A 104 17.49 -18.90 -3.55
N LEU A 105 17.16 -17.62 -3.34
CA LEU A 105 18.12 -16.59 -2.98
C LEU A 105 17.55 -15.74 -1.85
N PHE A 106 18.31 -15.63 -0.76
CA PHE A 106 17.91 -14.87 0.41
C PHE A 106 18.97 -13.83 0.76
N ILE A 107 18.57 -12.56 0.86
CA ILE A 107 19.39 -11.46 1.34
C ILE A 107 18.73 -10.90 2.60
N ASN A 108 19.36 -11.10 3.76
CA ASN A 108 18.85 -10.63 5.03
C ASN A 108 19.79 -9.60 5.66
N GLN A 109 19.29 -8.38 5.88
CA GLN A 109 19.96 -7.35 6.66
C GLN A 109 19.17 -7.06 7.94
N SER A 110 19.82 -7.26 9.09
CA SER A 110 19.21 -7.09 10.41
C SER A 110 20.05 -6.22 11.34
N GLN A 111 19.39 -5.60 12.31
CA GLN A 111 20.03 -4.89 13.41
C GLN A 111 19.95 -5.68 14.71
N GLY A 112 21.04 -5.66 15.47
CA GLY A 112 21.19 -6.32 16.76
C GLY A 112 20.11 -5.91 17.77
N LYS A 113 19.77 -6.82 18.69
CA LYS A 113 18.83 -6.49 19.77
C LYS A 113 19.55 -5.66 20.82
N ARG A 114 19.03 -4.47 21.14
CA ARG A 114 19.39 -3.76 22.37
C ARG A 114 19.22 -4.68 23.58
N ARG A 115 20.32 -5.09 24.20
CA ARG A 115 20.28 -5.75 25.51
C ARG A 115 19.85 -4.73 26.56
N ARG A 116 19.06 -5.16 27.54
CA ARG A 116 18.65 -4.32 28.67
C ARG A 116 19.87 -4.06 29.55
N GLY A 117 20.24 -2.80 29.72
CA GLY A 117 21.37 -2.36 30.53
C GLY A 117 22.46 -1.74 29.66
N HIS A 118 22.83 -0.49 29.98
CA HIS A 118 23.77 0.41 29.29
C HIS A 118 23.27 1.16 28.04
N TRP A 119 23.88 2.33 27.84
CA TRP A 119 23.56 3.39 26.86
C TRP A 119 23.96 2.99 25.44
N ARG A 120 23.50 1.84 24.96
CA ARG A 120 23.76 1.40 23.58
C ARG A 120 22.93 2.20 22.59
N ARG A 121 23.59 2.80 21.60
CA ARG A 121 22.95 3.42 20.44
C ARG A 121 23.06 2.45 19.26
N ASP A 122 22.03 2.44 18.44
CA ASP A 122 22.07 1.64 17.22
C ASP A 122 22.85 2.48 16.20
N PRO A 123 23.87 1.92 15.51
CA PRO A 123 24.51 2.60 14.40
C PRO A 123 23.46 3.04 13.38
N HIS A 124 23.71 4.17 12.73
CA HIS A 124 22.93 4.54 11.57
C HIS A 124 23.33 3.60 10.43
N VAL A 125 22.36 2.88 9.88
CA VAL A 125 22.61 1.96 8.76
C VAL A 125 21.93 2.54 7.54
N SER A 126 22.67 2.65 6.44
CA SER A 126 22.22 3.12 5.14
C SER A 126 22.72 2.21 4.04
N GLY A 127 22.27 2.48 2.81
CA GLY A 127 22.76 1.84 1.61
C GLY A 127 21.64 1.17 0.81
N SER A 128 21.99 0.25 -0.08
CA SER A 128 21.05 -0.32 -1.04
C SER A 128 21.34 -1.77 -1.39
N VAL A 129 20.27 -2.48 -1.77
CA VAL A 129 20.33 -3.74 -2.50
C VAL A 129 19.85 -3.46 -3.93
N GLN A 130 20.74 -3.61 -4.90
CA GLN A 130 20.45 -3.41 -6.31
C GLN A 130 20.46 -4.75 -7.02
N VAL A 131 19.46 -4.99 -7.86
CA VAL A 131 19.39 -6.16 -8.73
C VAL A 131 19.52 -5.65 -10.16
N ILE A 132 20.62 -6.02 -10.80
CA ILE A 132 21.00 -5.51 -12.11
C ILE A 132 21.27 -6.65 -13.08
N ARG A 133 21.22 -6.37 -14.38
CA ARG A 133 21.53 -7.39 -15.39
C ARG A 133 23.03 -7.69 -15.38
N SER A 134 23.37 -8.98 -15.38
CA SER A 134 24.75 -9.43 -15.53
C SER A 134 25.23 -9.15 -16.96
N SER A 135 26.48 -8.70 -17.08
CA SER A 135 27.16 -8.60 -18.38
C SER A 135 27.64 -9.95 -18.90
N GLY A 136 27.70 -10.98 -18.03
CA GLY A 136 28.13 -12.33 -18.35
C GLY A 136 27.01 -13.36 -18.15
N PRO A 137 27.29 -14.63 -18.47
CA PRO A 137 26.36 -15.74 -18.25
C PRO A 137 26.25 -16.14 -16.78
N GLU A 138 27.19 -15.69 -15.95
CA GLU A 138 27.25 -16.05 -14.54
C GLU A 138 26.49 -15.05 -13.67
N GLY A 139 25.81 -15.62 -12.69
CA GLY A 139 25.17 -14.90 -11.60
C GLY A 139 26.14 -14.68 -10.45
N LYS A 140 26.13 -13.47 -9.86
CA LYS A 140 26.96 -13.16 -8.70
C LYS A 140 26.33 -12.10 -7.81
N LEU A 141 26.74 -12.07 -6.56
CA LEU A 141 26.33 -11.10 -5.55
C LEU A 141 27.57 -10.41 -5.00
N ASP A 142 27.76 -9.15 -5.38
CA ASP A 142 28.84 -8.31 -4.87
C ASP A 142 28.35 -7.59 -3.62
N VAL A 143 29.13 -7.62 -2.54
CA VAL A 143 28.77 -7.01 -1.25
C VAL A 143 29.92 -6.14 -0.76
N LYS A 144 29.64 -4.85 -0.63
CA LYS A 144 30.55 -3.86 -0.06
C LYS A 144 29.96 -3.28 1.22
N ILE A 145 30.75 -3.29 2.30
CA ILE A 145 30.36 -2.69 3.58
C ILE A 145 31.44 -1.72 4.02
N GLU A 146 31.01 -0.50 4.32
CA GLU A 146 31.88 0.58 4.78
C GLU A 146 31.39 1.11 6.13
N VAL A 147 32.32 1.38 7.04
CA VAL A 147 32.03 1.91 8.37
C VAL A 147 32.86 3.14 8.63
N ASN A 148 32.31 4.10 9.37
CA ASN A 148 33.08 5.28 9.81
C ASN A 148 33.77 5.09 11.16
N ASP A 149 33.49 3.98 11.84
CA ASP A 149 34.00 3.60 13.16
C ASP A 149 34.26 2.09 13.17
N GLU A 150 35.53 1.72 13.43
CA GLU A 150 36.00 0.33 13.43
C GLU A 150 35.41 -0.49 14.59
N ASP A 151 34.89 0.17 15.64
CA ASP A 151 34.30 -0.50 16.79
C ASP A 151 32.87 -1.01 16.51
N ILE A 152 32.30 -0.71 15.32
CA ILE A 152 30.98 -1.20 14.94
C ILE A 152 31.04 -2.69 14.58
N PRO A 153 30.42 -3.59 15.38
CA PRO A 153 30.45 -5.01 15.07
C PRO A 153 29.46 -5.30 13.94
N VAL A 154 29.99 -5.60 12.76
CA VAL A 154 29.24 -6.09 11.62
C VAL A 154 29.57 -7.56 11.39
N HIS A 155 28.54 -8.41 11.43
CA HIS A 155 28.68 -9.84 11.16
C HIS A 155 28.08 -10.16 9.80
N THR A 156 28.89 -10.75 8.92
CA THR A 156 28.46 -11.24 7.61
C THR A 156 28.68 -12.74 7.51
N SER A 157 27.76 -13.42 6.83
CA SER A 157 27.89 -14.83 6.49
C SER A 157 27.18 -15.13 5.18
N TRP A 158 27.81 -15.92 4.32
CA TRP A 158 27.25 -16.47 3.10
C TRP A 158 27.17 -17.99 3.22
N ASP A 159 26.00 -18.56 2.97
CA ASP A 159 25.82 -20.00 2.79
C ASP A 159 25.63 -20.28 1.29
N ALA A 160 26.62 -20.94 0.68
CA ALA A 160 26.61 -21.25 -0.74
C ALA A 160 25.61 -22.35 -1.12
N GLU A 161 25.25 -23.25 -0.19
CA GLU A 161 24.29 -24.33 -0.48
C GLU A 161 22.86 -23.79 -0.54
N THR A 162 22.54 -22.82 0.32
CA THR A 162 21.20 -22.23 0.42
C THR A 162 21.10 -20.84 -0.22
N GLN A 163 22.20 -20.32 -0.76
CA GLN A 163 22.36 -18.97 -1.29
C GLN A 163 21.81 -17.91 -0.32
N TYR A 164 22.21 -18.02 0.94
CA TYR A 164 21.71 -17.15 2.00
C TYR A 164 22.80 -16.17 2.47
N LEU A 165 22.64 -14.91 2.10
CA LEU A 165 23.44 -13.81 2.64
C LEU A 165 22.78 -13.26 3.91
N ARG A 166 23.55 -13.22 4.99
CA ARG A 166 23.14 -12.58 6.23
C ARG A 166 24.12 -11.49 6.63
N ILE A 167 23.60 -10.28 6.82
CA ILE A 167 24.33 -9.11 7.33
C ILE A 167 23.66 -8.67 8.63
N ARG A 168 24.44 -8.56 9.71
CA ARG A 168 23.95 -8.14 11.01
C ARG A 168 24.83 -7.06 11.61
N VAL A 169 24.23 -5.88 11.82
CA VAL A 169 24.89 -4.74 12.47
C VAL A 169 24.49 -4.72 13.94
N GLU A 170 25.44 -4.87 14.85
CA GLU A 170 25.18 -4.85 16.30
C GLU A 170 25.13 -3.42 16.86
N ALA A 171 24.49 -3.27 18.01
CA ALA A 171 24.48 -2.01 18.74
C ALA A 171 25.83 -1.77 19.44
N VAL A 172 26.35 -0.55 19.31
CA VAL A 172 27.62 -0.13 19.93
C VAL A 172 27.38 0.51 21.30
N ASP A 173 28.34 0.30 22.21
CA ASP A 173 28.42 1.03 23.47
C ASP A 173 28.95 2.43 23.16
N PHE A 174 28.08 3.44 23.24
CA PHE A 174 28.44 4.82 22.92
C PHE A 174 28.40 5.67 24.20
N PHE A 175 29.51 6.35 24.51
CA PHE A 175 29.58 7.38 25.56
C PHE A 175 29.12 8.73 24.99
N ASP A 176 28.78 9.72 25.83
CA ASP A 176 28.22 11.02 25.40
C ASP A 176 29.24 11.93 24.65
N GLU A 177 29.99 11.38 23.70
CA GLU A 177 30.87 12.15 22.83
C GLU A 177 30.08 12.85 21.71
N PRO A 178 30.51 14.06 21.31
CA PRO A 178 29.97 14.76 20.14
C PRO A 178 30.20 13.93 18.86
N PRO A 179 29.49 14.26 17.75
CA PRO A 179 29.64 13.57 16.46
C PRO A 179 31.10 13.40 16.02
N PRO A 180 31.38 12.38 15.18
CA PRO A 180 30.43 11.67 14.31
C PRO A 180 29.66 10.52 14.99
N ARG A 181 28.44 10.25 14.51
CA ARG A 181 27.69 9.05 14.95
C ARG A 181 28.23 7.81 14.23
N PRO A 182 28.21 6.63 14.87
CA PRO A 182 28.56 5.37 14.23
C PRO A 182 27.60 5.09 13.08
N CYS A 183 28.15 4.92 11.88
CA CYS A 183 27.43 4.70 10.64
C CYS A 183 28.00 3.50 9.88
N VAL A 184 27.11 2.76 9.24
CA VAL A 184 27.42 1.62 8.38
C VAL A 184 26.70 1.83 7.06
N ASP A 185 27.46 1.80 5.98
CA ASP A 185 26.93 1.87 4.62
C ASP A 185 27.09 0.51 3.94
N ILE A 186 25.98 -0.04 3.43
CA ILE A 186 25.91 -1.40 2.88
C ILE A 186 25.42 -1.33 1.44
N HIS A 187 26.25 -1.79 0.51
CA HIS A 187 25.87 -1.94 -0.89
C HIS A 187 25.94 -3.41 -1.28
N ALA A 188 24.81 -3.97 -1.69
CA ALA A 188 24.74 -5.32 -2.25
C ALA A 188 24.23 -5.23 -3.68
N VAL A 189 24.97 -5.79 -4.64
CA VAL A 189 24.61 -5.79 -6.06
C VAL A 189 24.47 -7.22 -6.54
N LEU A 190 23.24 -7.63 -6.82
CA LEU A 190 22.92 -8.91 -7.42
C LEU A 190 22.95 -8.78 -8.95
N HIS A 191 23.89 -9.46 -9.58
CA HIS A 191 24.00 -9.57 -11.03
C HIS A 191 23.21 -10.78 -11.51
N VAL A 192 22.15 -10.52 -12.27
CA VAL A 192 21.20 -11.53 -12.76
C VAL A 192 21.47 -11.83 -14.24
N PRO A 193 21.79 -13.08 -14.63
CA PRO A 193 21.97 -13.44 -16.03
C PRO A 193 20.65 -13.34 -16.81
N SER A 194 20.72 -13.31 -18.14
CA SER A 194 19.52 -13.34 -18.98
C SER A 194 18.71 -14.60 -18.74
N ASP A 195 17.38 -14.48 -18.71
CA ASP A 195 16.43 -15.59 -18.49
C ASP A 195 16.67 -16.35 -17.17
N ALA A 196 17.15 -15.63 -16.15
CA ALA A 196 17.30 -16.18 -14.81
C ALA A 196 15.97 -16.65 -14.23
N GLU A 197 16.01 -17.83 -13.61
CA GLU A 197 14.89 -18.40 -12.87
C GLU A 197 15.30 -18.65 -11.42
N LEU A 198 14.36 -18.40 -10.50
CA LEU A 198 14.46 -18.76 -9.10
C LEU A 198 13.13 -19.35 -8.65
N ARG A 199 13.17 -20.23 -7.65
CA ARG A 199 11.97 -20.57 -6.89
C ARG A 199 11.57 -19.39 -6.01
N ASN A 200 12.47 -18.96 -5.13
CA ASN A 200 12.22 -17.85 -4.21
C ASN A 200 13.30 -16.77 -4.32
N LEU A 201 12.91 -15.51 -4.51
CA LEU A 201 13.74 -14.33 -4.27
C LEU A 201 13.24 -13.62 -3.01
N LYS A 202 14.04 -13.60 -1.95
CA LYS A 202 13.68 -12.88 -0.71
C LYS A 202 14.75 -11.87 -0.32
N ILE A 203 14.37 -10.60 -0.30
CA ILE A 203 15.21 -9.49 0.16
C ILE A 203 14.53 -8.88 1.37
N GLU A 204 15.06 -9.16 2.55
CA GLU A 204 14.52 -8.70 3.83
C GLU A 204 15.55 -7.84 4.56
N VAL A 205 15.37 -6.52 4.46
CA VAL A 205 16.32 -5.54 4.98
C VAL A 205 15.66 -4.66 6.03
N THR A 206 16.45 -4.12 6.95
CA THR A 206 15.94 -3.23 8.01
C THR A 206 16.05 -1.76 7.61
N ALA A 207 17.13 -1.38 6.92
CA ALA A 207 17.46 0.03 6.70
C ALA A 207 17.98 0.35 5.29
N LEU A 208 17.78 -0.57 4.34
CA LEU A 208 18.30 -0.42 2.98
C LEU A 208 17.16 -0.15 2.00
N ASP A 209 17.47 0.64 0.97
CA ASP A 209 16.66 0.72 -0.23
C ASP A 209 16.82 -0.56 -1.06
N VAL A 210 15.78 -0.98 -1.77
CA VAL A 210 15.83 -2.14 -2.67
C VAL A 210 15.37 -1.70 -4.05
N ALA A 211 16.22 -1.92 -5.05
CA ALA A 211 15.94 -1.56 -6.43
C ALA A 211 16.17 -2.76 -7.36
N LEU A 212 15.17 -3.09 -8.18
CA LEU A 212 15.30 -4.03 -9.28
C LEU A 212 15.29 -3.22 -10.58
N GLU A 213 16.36 -3.27 -11.36
CA GLU A 213 16.50 -2.53 -12.61
C GLU A 213 15.60 -3.08 -13.73
N GLU A 214 15.49 -2.32 -14.80
CA GLU A 214 14.65 -2.66 -15.93
C GLU A 214 15.20 -3.87 -16.71
N ASN A 215 14.30 -4.61 -17.36
CA ASN A 215 14.64 -5.65 -18.32
C ASN A 215 15.58 -6.76 -17.79
N LEU A 216 15.49 -7.08 -16.49
CA LEU A 216 16.17 -8.24 -15.92
C LEU A 216 15.60 -9.55 -16.46
N GLY A 217 14.31 -9.58 -16.76
CA GLY A 217 13.63 -10.78 -17.25
C GLY A 217 13.56 -11.91 -16.22
N LEU A 218 13.72 -11.61 -14.93
CA LEU A 218 13.73 -12.60 -13.86
C LEU A 218 12.38 -13.31 -13.76
N THR A 219 12.41 -14.64 -13.69
CA THR A 219 11.24 -15.44 -13.33
C THR A 219 11.41 -15.97 -11.92
N ALA A 220 10.44 -15.71 -11.05
CA ALA A 220 10.47 -16.15 -9.65
C ALA A 220 9.10 -16.67 -9.21
N GLU A 221 8.98 -17.89 -8.71
CA GLU A 221 7.69 -18.40 -8.19
C GLU A 221 7.18 -17.49 -7.06
N GLU A 222 8.06 -17.09 -6.15
CA GLU A 222 7.81 -16.10 -5.11
C GLU A 222 8.90 -15.03 -5.07
N ALA A 223 8.50 -13.75 -5.09
CA ALA A 223 9.38 -12.61 -4.86
C ALA A 223 8.90 -11.79 -3.65
N ILE A 224 9.66 -11.80 -2.55
CA ILE A 224 9.35 -11.05 -1.33
C ILE A 224 10.42 -9.98 -1.11
N LEU A 225 10.02 -8.71 -1.26
CA LEU A 225 10.87 -7.56 -1.03
C LEU A 225 10.34 -6.78 0.18
N THR A 226 11.11 -6.77 1.27
CA THR A 226 10.73 -6.14 2.53
C THR A 226 11.82 -5.21 3.03
N THR A 227 11.44 -3.98 3.39
CA THR A 227 12.29 -3.04 4.10
C THR A 227 11.55 -2.43 5.30
N VAL A 228 12.24 -2.12 6.41
CA VAL A 228 11.59 -1.39 7.51
C VAL A 228 11.72 0.11 7.28
N VAL A 229 12.93 0.58 6.97
CA VAL A 229 13.20 1.95 6.58
C VAL A 229 13.95 1.90 5.26
N GLY A 230 13.31 2.38 4.21
CA GLY A 230 13.83 2.29 2.85
C GLY A 230 12.69 2.27 1.84
N SER A 231 13.03 2.63 0.62
CA SER A 231 12.13 2.59 -0.52
C SER A 231 12.33 1.29 -1.31
N LEU A 232 11.25 0.83 -1.92
CA LEU A 232 11.25 -0.30 -2.85
C LEU A 232 10.98 0.25 -4.25
N ASP A 233 11.85 -0.05 -5.19
CA ASP A 233 11.69 0.32 -6.61
C ASP A 233 11.82 -0.93 -7.48
N VAL A 234 10.74 -1.29 -8.19
CA VAL A 234 10.74 -2.42 -9.13
C VAL A 234 10.45 -1.85 -10.52
N ALA A 235 11.49 -1.78 -11.35
CA ALA A 235 11.39 -1.23 -12.68
C ALA A 235 10.61 -2.16 -13.63
N PRO A 236 10.10 -1.63 -14.76
CA PRO A 236 9.40 -2.42 -15.77
C PRO A 236 10.23 -3.60 -16.28
N ASN A 237 9.57 -4.74 -16.50
CA ASN A 237 10.19 -6.00 -16.96
C ASN A 237 11.33 -6.53 -16.08
N ALA A 238 11.48 -6.03 -14.84
CA ALA A 238 12.37 -6.62 -13.85
C ALA A 238 11.97 -8.06 -13.54
N ILE A 239 10.70 -8.27 -13.19
CA ILE A 239 10.11 -9.59 -12.96
C ILE A 239 9.18 -9.90 -14.12
N LYS A 240 9.58 -10.86 -14.97
CA LYS A 240 8.83 -11.27 -16.17
C LYS A 240 7.61 -12.11 -15.79
N SER A 241 7.80 -13.07 -14.89
CA SER A 241 6.74 -13.99 -14.46
C SER A 241 6.98 -14.53 -13.05
N GLY A 242 5.91 -14.99 -12.40
CA GLY A 242 5.91 -15.42 -11.01
C GLY A 242 4.53 -15.78 -10.50
N GLY A 243 4.47 -16.47 -9.37
CA GLY A 243 3.23 -16.85 -8.70
C GLY A 243 2.75 -15.76 -7.73
N ARG A 244 3.68 -15.25 -6.92
CA ARG A 244 3.41 -14.27 -5.86
C ARG A 244 4.52 -13.23 -5.77
N ILE A 245 4.15 -11.95 -5.78
CA ILE A 245 5.06 -10.83 -5.54
C ILE A 245 4.53 -10.03 -4.35
N ALA A 246 5.36 -9.87 -3.33
CA ALA A 246 5.04 -9.13 -2.11
C ALA A 246 6.05 -8.00 -1.87
N LEU A 247 5.56 -6.76 -1.86
CA LEU A 247 6.33 -5.55 -1.59
C LEU A 247 5.89 -4.96 -0.25
N THR A 248 6.81 -4.80 0.70
CA THR A 248 6.47 -4.30 2.05
C THR A 248 7.49 -3.28 2.53
N THR A 249 7.00 -2.09 2.90
CA THR A 249 7.80 -1.10 3.65
C THR A 249 7.08 -0.60 4.89
N VAL A 250 7.80 -0.35 6.00
CA VAL A 250 7.19 0.38 7.13
C VAL A 250 7.29 1.88 6.87
N SER A 251 8.47 2.38 6.48
CA SER A 251 8.71 3.78 6.21
C SER A 251 9.53 3.93 4.94
N GLY A 252 8.87 4.38 3.87
CA GLY A 252 9.48 4.63 2.59
C GLY A 252 8.45 4.54 1.47
N ASN A 253 8.89 4.81 0.25
CA ASN A 253 8.00 4.74 -0.91
C ASN A 253 8.07 3.35 -1.53
N ILE A 254 6.98 2.89 -2.11
CA ILE A 254 6.96 1.73 -3.00
C ILE A 254 6.63 2.25 -4.39
N ARG A 255 7.48 1.94 -5.36
CA ARG A 255 7.19 2.04 -6.79
C ARG A 255 7.38 0.67 -7.41
N GLY A 256 6.40 0.20 -8.16
CA GLY A 256 6.50 -1.10 -8.80
C GLY A 256 5.77 -1.14 -10.12
N SER A 257 6.46 -1.59 -11.17
CA SER A 257 5.88 -2.00 -12.43
C SER A 257 5.82 -3.52 -12.48
N LEU A 258 4.62 -4.09 -12.34
CA LEU A 258 4.42 -5.51 -12.04
C LEU A 258 3.54 -6.23 -13.08
N PRO A 259 3.79 -7.52 -13.31
CA PRO A 259 3.01 -8.33 -14.25
C PRO A 259 1.56 -8.64 -13.78
N LEU A 260 0.58 -8.55 -14.68
CA LEU A 260 -0.87 -8.62 -14.41
C LEU A 260 -1.41 -9.95 -13.87
N LEU A 261 -0.86 -11.10 -14.27
CA LEU A 261 -1.46 -12.42 -14.01
C LEU A 261 -1.03 -13.09 -12.69
N GLN A 262 -0.56 -12.31 -11.72
CA GLN A 262 0.04 -12.84 -10.48
C GLN A 262 -0.75 -12.46 -9.23
N THR A 263 -0.40 -13.07 -8.10
CA THR A 263 -0.80 -12.57 -6.79
C THR A 263 0.16 -11.45 -6.39
N LEU A 264 -0.32 -10.21 -6.46
CA LEU A 264 0.45 -9.01 -6.13
C LEU A 264 -0.04 -8.42 -4.80
N GLU A 265 0.88 -8.29 -3.84
CA GLU A 265 0.63 -7.67 -2.54
C GLU A 265 1.60 -6.52 -2.34
N SER A 266 1.07 -5.31 -2.08
CA SER A 266 1.88 -4.14 -1.75
C SER A 266 1.35 -3.49 -0.48
N PHE A 267 2.21 -3.32 0.51
CA PHE A 267 1.87 -2.70 1.80
C PHE A 267 2.90 -1.67 2.22
N SER A 268 2.44 -0.48 2.60
CA SER A 268 3.26 0.53 3.27
C SER A 268 2.63 1.02 4.57
N ALA A 269 3.38 1.13 5.68
CA ALA A 269 2.82 1.81 6.85
C ALA A 269 2.82 3.34 6.66
N SER A 270 3.86 3.89 6.04
CA SER A 270 3.89 5.29 5.61
C SER A 270 4.73 5.52 4.37
N GLY A 271 4.27 6.41 3.50
CA GLY A 271 4.93 6.76 2.24
C GLY A 271 3.97 6.67 1.06
N LYS A 272 4.46 7.01 -0.14
CA LYS A 272 3.69 6.83 -1.38
C LYS A 272 3.78 5.38 -1.84
N ASN A 273 2.69 4.82 -2.33
CA ASN A 273 2.66 3.46 -2.88
C ASN A 273 2.05 3.52 -4.29
N GLU A 274 2.93 3.41 -5.28
CA GLU A 274 2.61 3.57 -6.70
C GLU A 274 2.85 2.23 -7.40
N ILE A 275 1.77 1.60 -7.86
CA ILE A 275 1.81 0.29 -8.51
C ILE A 275 1.20 0.42 -9.90
N ASP A 276 2.03 0.21 -10.91
CA ASP A 276 1.61 0.08 -12.30
C ASP A 276 1.65 -1.40 -12.69
N VAL A 277 0.57 -1.88 -13.28
CA VAL A 277 0.44 -3.26 -13.70
C VAL A 277 0.49 -3.31 -15.22
N TYR A 278 1.35 -4.18 -15.76
CA TYR A 278 1.50 -4.36 -17.19
C TYR A 278 1.04 -5.74 -17.64
N ARG A 279 0.57 -5.80 -18.89
CA ARG A 279 0.05 -7.02 -19.50
C ARG A 279 1.16 -8.07 -19.63
N THR A 280 0.83 -9.31 -19.27
CA THR A 280 1.65 -10.49 -19.55
C THR A 280 1.04 -11.36 -20.63
N GLU A 281 1.87 -12.15 -21.32
CA GLU A 281 1.40 -13.15 -22.27
C GLU A 281 0.58 -14.24 -21.57
N LYS A 282 -0.42 -14.77 -22.28
CA LYS A 282 -1.39 -15.75 -21.76
C LYS A 282 -0.66 -17.07 -21.42
N ARG A 283 -0.86 -17.58 -20.20
CA ARG A 283 -0.39 -18.91 -19.78
C ARG A 283 -1.55 -19.90 -19.83
N GLY A 284 -1.59 -20.73 -20.87
CA GLY A 284 -2.54 -21.84 -20.99
C GLY A 284 -4.00 -21.44 -21.24
N ASP A 285 -4.89 -22.42 -21.12
CA ASP A 285 -6.35 -22.26 -21.31
C ASP A 285 -7.12 -22.17 -19.99
N ASP A 286 -6.43 -22.31 -18.85
CA ASP A 286 -7.04 -22.08 -17.54
C ASP A 286 -7.36 -20.59 -17.34
N ILE A 287 -8.37 -20.30 -16.52
CA ILE A 287 -8.77 -18.93 -16.16
C ILE A 287 -8.16 -18.62 -14.80
N PRO A 288 -6.95 -18.02 -14.74
CA PRO A 288 -6.30 -17.75 -13.47
C PRO A 288 -7.03 -16.66 -12.70
N LYS A 289 -6.89 -16.71 -11.37
CA LYS A 289 -7.28 -15.61 -10.48
C LYS A 289 -6.12 -14.64 -10.34
N ALA A 290 -6.28 -13.43 -10.87
CA ALA A 290 -5.28 -12.36 -10.79
C ALA A 290 -5.63 -11.42 -9.64
N THR A 291 -4.95 -11.58 -8.49
CA THR A 291 -5.24 -10.82 -7.27
C THR A 291 -4.25 -9.68 -7.10
N LEU A 292 -4.76 -8.44 -6.97
CA LEU A 292 -3.96 -7.26 -6.62
C LEU A 292 -4.49 -6.66 -5.33
N THR A 293 -3.64 -6.65 -4.30
CA THR A 293 -3.90 -6.00 -3.02
C THR A 293 -2.88 -4.90 -2.77
N VAL A 294 -3.31 -3.65 -2.73
CA VAL A 294 -2.46 -2.49 -2.43
C VAL A 294 -3.01 -1.76 -1.23
N SER A 295 -2.21 -1.57 -0.19
CA SER A 295 -2.69 -0.91 1.02
C SER A 295 -1.65 -0.02 1.69
N THR A 296 -2.15 0.98 2.42
CA THR A 296 -1.31 1.82 3.27
C THR A 296 -2.00 2.25 4.56
N VAL A 297 -1.23 2.49 5.63
CA VAL A 297 -1.78 3.10 6.85
C VAL A 297 -1.81 4.62 6.71
N SER A 298 -0.72 5.23 6.23
CA SER A 298 -0.62 6.68 6.09
C SER A 298 0.16 7.05 4.84
N GLY A 299 -0.53 7.20 3.73
CA GLY A 299 0.10 7.35 2.43
C GLY A 299 -0.89 7.57 1.31
N ASN A 300 -0.39 8.10 0.19
CA ASN A 300 -1.16 8.17 -1.04
C ASN A 300 -0.94 6.88 -1.83
N LEU A 301 -2.03 6.35 -2.37
CA LEU A 301 -2.02 5.19 -3.26
C LEU A 301 -2.26 5.67 -4.68
N LYS A 302 -1.42 5.20 -5.61
CA LYS A 302 -1.66 5.28 -7.04
C LYS A 302 -1.59 3.88 -7.63
N VAL A 303 -2.67 3.40 -8.23
CA VAL A 303 -2.72 2.03 -8.75
C VAL A 303 -3.27 2.04 -10.17
N ARG A 304 -2.53 1.51 -11.15
CA ARG A 304 -2.93 1.54 -12.56
C ARG A 304 -2.84 0.15 -13.17
N ASP A 305 -3.99 -0.41 -13.52
CA ASP A 305 -4.09 -1.49 -14.50
C ASP A 305 -4.11 -0.92 -15.94
N PRO A 306 -3.79 -1.73 -16.97
CA PRO A 306 -3.71 -1.28 -18.35
C PRO A 306 -5.09 -1.22 -19.02
N LEU A 307 -5.91 -0.22 -18.65
CA LEU A 307 -7.29 -0.09 -19.15
C LEU A 307 -7.38 0.13 -20.66
N ASP A 308 -6.37 0.76 -21.27
CA ASP A 308 -6.35 1.11 -22.70
C ASP A 308 -6.13 -0.11 -23.63
N ASP A 309 -5.64 -1.24 -23.09
CA ASP A 309 -5.38 -2.48 -23.87
C ASP A 309 -6.45 -3.55 -23.63
N ALA A 310 -7.66 -3.14 -23.26
CA ALA A 310 -8.73 -4.04 -22.81
C ALA A 310 -9.04 -5.18 -23.80
N ALA A 311 -8.94 -4.91 -25.11
CA ALA A 311 -9.23 -5.88 -26.17
C ALA A 311 -8.24 -7.06 -26.22
N HIS A 312 -7.04 -6.90 -25.67
CA HIS A 312 -6.00 -7.93 -25.71
C HIS A 312 -5.66 -8.49 -24.33
N LEU A 313 -6.43 -8.14 -23.30
CA LEU A 313 -6.23 -8.66 -21.97
C LEU A 313 -6.44 -10.19 -21.94
N PRO A 314 -5.59 -10.92 -21.19
CA PRO A 314 -5.81 -12.34 -20.98
C PRO A 314 -7.12 -12.58 -20.21
N LYS A 315 -7.81 -13.68 -20.52
CA LYS A 315 -8.97 -14.10 -19.71
C LYS A 315 -8.48 -14.48 -18.31
N ALA A 316 -8.94 -13.76 -17.29
CA ALA A 316 -8.60 -13.99 -15.90
C ALA A 316 -9.67 -13.39 -14.98
N ASP A 317 -9.84 -13.95 -13.79
CA ASP A 317 -10.64 -13.31 -12.74
C ASP A 317 -9.79 -12.26 -12.01
N TYR A 318 -10.02 -10.99 -12.34
CA TYR A 318 -9.32 -9.85 -11.75
C TYR A 318 -9.95 -9.47 -10.40
N VAL A 319 -9.27 -9.82 -9.31
CA VAL A 319 -9.68 -9.44 -7.96
C VAL A 319 -8.84 -8.28 -7.46
N ARG A 320 -9.49 -7.21 -7.01
CA ARG A 320 -8.85 -5.96 -6.60
C ARG A 320 -9.20 -5.58 -5.18
N ARG A 321 -8.19 -5.19 -4.41
CA ARG A 321 -8.36 -4.57 -3.10
C ARG A 321 -7.39 -3.41 -2.95
N VAL A 322 -7.93 -2.21 -2.77
CA VAL A 322 -7.14 -1.00 -2.54
C VAL A 322 -7.63 -0.31 -1.27
N SER A 323 -6.76 -0.12 -0.29
CA SER A 323 -7.20 0.47 0.99
C SER A 323 -6.20 1.37 1.68
N THR A 324 -6.70 2.47 2.25
CA THR A 324 -5.89 3.40 3.06
C THR A 324 -6.57 3.75 4.38
N VAL A 325 -5.80 3.83 5.47
CA VAL A 325 -6.32 4.42 6.71
C VAL A 325 -6.28 5.94 6.64
N SER A 326 -5.30 6.54 5.98
CA SER A 326 -5.21 7.99 5.82
C SER A 326 -4.38 8.34 4.59
N GLY A 327 -5.00 9.03 3.64
CA GLY A 327 -4.37 9.52 2.42
C GLY A 327 -5.30 9.37 1.23
N ASN A 328 -4.84 9.78 0.05
CA ASN A 328 -5.64 9.74 -1.15
C ASN A 328 -5.51 8.38 -1.85
N ILE A 329 -6.56 7.94 -2.52
CA ILE A 329 -6.54 6.81 -3.45
C ILE A 329 -6.81 7.39 -4.85
N ASP A 330 -5.90 7.11 -5.78
CA ASP A 330 -6.05 7.36 -7.20
C ASP A 330 -5.85 6.05 -7.96
N ALA A 331 -6.93 5.44 -8.42
CA ALA A 331 -6.90 4.09 -8.97
C ALA A 331 -7.58 3.99 -10.35
N ALA A 332 -6.99 3.23 -11.26
CA ALA A 332 -7.61 2.78 -12.50
C ALA A 332 -7.45 1.26 -12.55
N LEU A 333 -8.55 0.51 -12.41
CA LEU A 333 -8.48 -0.92 -12.09
C LEU A 333 -9.34 -1.76 -13.05
N LEU A 334 -8.81 -2.91 -13.45
CA LEU A 334 -9.58 -4.00 -14.05
C LEU A 334 -10.22 -4.80 -12.92
N PHE A 335 -11.48 -5.20 -13.07
CA PHE A 335 -12.06 -6.15 -12.11
C PHE A 335 -12.99 -7.15 -12.81
N GLY A 336 -12.98 -8.38 -12.32
CA GLY A 336 -13.91 -9.44 -12.70
C GLY A 336 -14.89 -9.66 -11.57
N SER A 337 -14.53 -10.55 -10.63
CA SER A 337 -15.44 -10.96 -9.58
C SER A 337 -15.57 -10.01 -8.40
N TYR A 338 -14.51 -9.28 -8.08
CA TYR A 338 -14.46 -8.51 -6.84
C TYR A 338 -13.54 -7.29 -6.91
N ALA A 339 -14.06 -6.14 -6.49
CA ALA A 339 -13.30 -4.93 -6.24
C ALA A 339 -13.71 -4.31 -4.89
N ASP A 340 -12.73 -4.03 -4.03
CA ASP A 340 -12.91 -3.36 -2.74
C ASP A 340 -12.00 -2.14 -2.64
N ILE A 341 -12.61 -0.96 -2.51
CA ILE A 341 -11.92 0.32 -2.34
C ILE A 341 -12.31 0.95 -1.01
N SER A 342 -11.41 0.92 -0.04
CA SER A 342 -11.74 1.32 1.35
C SER A 342 -10.83 2.44 1.87
N ALA A 343 -11.41 3.50 2.43
CA ALA A 343 -10.66 4.62 3.01
C ALA A 343 -11.23 5.08 4.36
N VAL A 344 -10.39 5.31 5.37
CA VAL A 344 -10.89 5.73 6.70
C VAL A 344 -10.75 7.25 6.89
N GLY A 345 -9.55 7.79 6.73
CA GLY A 345 -9.23 9.20 6.95
C GLY A 345 -9.51 10.07 5.72
N GLY A 346 -9.74 11.37 5.97
CA GLY A 346 -10.29 12.40 5.08
C GLY A 346 -9.64 12.70 3.73
N GLY A 347 -8.94 11.75 3.12
CA GLY A 347 -8.43 11.85 1.77
C GLY A 347 -9.51 11.75 0.70
N ARG A 348 -9.13 11.97 -0.55
CA ARG A 348 -9.98 11.76 -1.73
C ARG A 348 -9.79 10.33 -2.23
N VAL A 349 -10.89 9.66 -2.53
CA VAL A 349 -10.91 8.41 -3.31
C VAL A 349 -11.38 8.77 -4.71
N ASP A 350 -10.53 8.54 -5.69
CA ASP A 350 -10.83 8.69 -7.11
C ASP A 350 -10.50 7.36 -7.78
N THR A 351 -11.50 6.71 -8.37
CA THR A 351 -11.33 5.36 -8.88
C THR A 351 -12.13 5.12 -10.14
N THR A 352 -11.43 4.74 -11.21
CA THR A 352 -11.99 4.28 -12.48
C THR A 352 -11.89 2.76 -12.53
N LEU A 353 -12.98 2.08 -12.88
CA LEU A 353 -13.10 0.63 -12.88
C LEU A 353 -13.56 0.14 -14.24
N LEU A 354 -12.83 -0.80 -14.83
CA LEU A 354 -13.22 -1.48 -16.06
C LEU A 354 -13.63 -2.92 -15.73
N PRO A 355 -14.93 -3.25 -15.85
CA PRO A 355 -15.38 -4.62 -15.69
C PRO A 355 -14.89 -5.49 -16.86
N ILE A 356 -14.29 -6.65 -16.55
CA ILE A 356 -13.93 -7.67 -17.53
C ILE A 356 -14.80 -8.90 -17.29
N LEU A 357 -15.60 -9.26 -18.30
CA LEU A 357 -16.64 -10.28 -18.21
C LEU A 357 -16.40 -11.42 -19.20
N PHE A 358 -16.79 -12.63 -18.81
CA PHE A 358 -16.81 -13.84 -19.64
C PHE A 358 -17.78 -14.85 -19.00
N ASP A 359 -18.17 -15.90 -19.71
CA ASP A 359 -19.33 -16.74 -19.37
C ASP A 359 -19.39 -17.25 -17.93
N SER A 360 -18.26 -17.57 -17.30
CA SER A 360 -18.18 -18.04 -15.92
C SER A 360 -18.19 -16.93 -14.85
N LEU A 361 -18.03 -15.66 -15.26
CA LEU A 361 -18.16 -14.46 -14.43
C LEU A 361 -19.39 -13.62 -14.79
N SER A 362 -20.14 -13.98 -15.83
CA SER A 362 -21.44 -13.40 -16.14
C SER A 362 -22.53 -14.27 -15.52
N GLY A 363 -23.36 -13.67 -14.67
CA GLY A 363 -24.48 -14.36 -14.03
C GLY A 363 -25.49 -14.97 -15.00
N ASN A 364 -26.23 -15.94 -14.49
CA ASN A 364 -27.33 -16.73 -15.09
C ASN A 364 -26.96 -18.19 -15.39
N ASP A 365 -26.55 -18.94 -14.37
CA ASP A 365 -26.82 -20.38 -14.35
C ASP A 365 -28.11 -20.59 -13.54
N GLU A 366 -29.09 -21.29 -14.13
CA GLU A 366 -30.35 -21.71 -13.50
C GLU A 366 -30.11 -22.78 -12.40
N GLY A 367 -29.15 -22.55 -11.52
CA GLY A 367 -28.84 -23.40 -10.38
C GLY A 367 -29.76 -23.08 -9.21
N GLU A 368 -30.73 -23.98 -8.97
CA GLU A 368 -31.47 -24.19 -7.72
C GLU A 368 -31.57 -23.00 -6.75
N ARG A 369 -32.54 -22.13 -7.05
CA ARG A 369 -33.50 -21.51 -6.11
C ARG A 369 -33.17 -21.75 -4.62
N GLY A 370 -32.31 -20.91 -4.03
CA GLY A 370 -32.00 -21.01 -2.60
C GLY A 370 -31.17 -19.87 -2.01
N ASP A 371 -30.03 -19.55 -2.61
CA ASP A 371 -29.07 -18.63 -1.97
C ASP A 371 -28.98 -17.29 -2.71
N GLU A 372 -29.08 -16.19 -1.95
CA GLU A 372 -29.03 -14.80 -2.42
C GLU A 372 -27.63 -14.37 -2.97
N ASP A 373 -26.74 -15.33 -3.23
CA ASP A 373 -25.28 -15.17 -3.43
C ASP A 373 -24.80 -15.27 -4.90
N PHE A 374 -25.67 -15.51 -5.88
CA PHE A 374 -25.27 -15.68 -7.28
C PHE A 374 -25.08 -14.35 -8.05
N VAL A 375 -24.28 -13.42 -7.51
CA VAL A 375 -23.74 -12.32 -8.32
C VAL A 375 -22.24 -12.46 -8.44
N HIS A 376 -21.81 -12.65 -9.69
CA HIS A 376 -20.43 -12.95 -10.02
C HIS A 376 -19.51 -11.72 -9.99
N SER A 377 -20.04 -10.48 -9.96
CA SER A 377 -19.25 -9.25 -9.86
C SER A 377 -19.73 -8.37 -8.70
N TRP A 378 -18.85 -8.16 -7.71
CA TRP A 378 -19.09 -7.32 -6.54
C TRP A 378 -18.14 -6.13 -6.50
N LEU A 379 -18.70 -4.93 -6.38
CA LEU A 379 -17.97 -3.70 -6.13
C LEU A 379 -18.35 -3.16 -4.75
N LYS A 380 -17.35 -2.93 -3.90
CA LYS A 380 -17.53 -2.34 -2.58
C LYS A 380 -16.68 -1.10 -2.42
N SER A 381 -17.24 -0.05 -1.84
CA SER A 381 -16.43 1.03 -1.28
C SER A 381 -16.93 1.50 0.08
N ASP A 382 -16.04 1.57 1.06
CA ASP A 382 -16.35 2.11 2.39
C ASP A 382 -15.45 3.31 2.70
N VAL A 383 -16.06 4.49 2.90
CA VAL A 383 -15.32 5.72 3.20
C VAL A 383 -15.82 6.41 4.46
N THR A 384 -15.03 6.39 5.52
CA THR A 384 -15.45 7.03 6.79
C THR A 384 -15.43 8.56 6.66
N SER A 385 -14.37 9.13 6.09
CA SER A 385 -14.30 10.57 5.83
C SER A 385 -13.58 10.84 4.52
N GLY A 386 -14.08 11.80 3.75
CA GLY A 386 -13.47 12.17 2.47
C GLY A 386 -14.46 12.19 1.31
N ASN A 387 -14.03 12.68 0.16
CA ASN A 387 -14.85 12.64 -1.06
C ASN A 387 -14.54 11.37 -1.85
N VAL A 388 -15.58 10.74 -2.36
CA VAL A 388 -15.51 9.50 -3.14
C VAL A 388 -16.01 9.79 -4.55
N GLY A 389 -15.17 9.53 -5.54
CA GLY A 389 -15.52 9.49 -6.95
C GLY A 389 -15.26 8.08 -7.46
N ILE A 390 -16.31 7.40 -7.91
CA ILE A 390 -16.22 6.08 -8.53
C ILE A 390 -16.83 6.17 -9.91
N GLU A 391 -16.06 5.77 -10.91
CA GLU A 391 -16.48 5.68 -12.29
C GLU A 391 -16.33 4.25 -12.77
N VAL A 392 -17.44 3.62 -13.14
CA VAL A 392 -17.44 2.29 -13.76
C VAL A 392 -17.61 2.49 -15.27
N LEU A 393 -16.65 1.98 -16.03
CA LEU A 393 -16.63 2.05 -17.49
C LEU A 393 -17.51 0.96 -18.10
N GLU A 394 -17.74 1.06 -19.41
CA GLU A 394 -18.44 0.03 -20.18
C GLU A 394 -17.73 -1.33 -20.02
N PRO A 395 -18.47 -2.40 -19.70
CA PRO A 395 -17.87 -3.72 -19.52
C PRO A 395 -17.29 -4.25 -20.82
N VAL A 396 -16.17 -4.95 -20.72
CA VAL A 396 -15.54 -5.65 -21.85
C VAL A 396 -15.81 -7.14 -21.74
N TRP A 397 -16.44 -7.68 -22.78
CA TRP A 397 -16.78 -9.10 -22.89
C TRP A 397 -15.67 -9.86 -23.61
N LEU A 398 -15.03 -10.80 -22.91
CA LEU A 398 -13.99 -11.68 -23.45
C LEU A 398 -14.61 -12.98 -23.95
N GLY A 399 -15.20 -12.92 -25.14
CA GLY A 399 -15.89 -14.04 -25.79
C GLY A 399 -17.29 -13.65 -26.24
N GLU A 400 -17.99 -14.59 -26.89
CA GLU A 400 -19.41 -14.43 -27.18
C GLU A 400 -20.20 -14.75 -25.91
N SER A 401 -21.11 -13.86 -25.51
CA SER A 401 -22.02 -14.10 -24.39
C SER A 401 -23.34 -13.38 -24.65
N ASP A 402 -24.45 -14.11 -24.52
CA ASP A 402 -25.81 -13.54 -24.55
C ASP A 402 -26.28 -13.10 -23.15
N LYS A 403 -25.43 -13.29 -22.12
CA LYS A 403 -25.75 -12.97 -20.73
C LYS A 403 -25.74 -11.47 -20.51
N LYS A 404 -26.70 -10.97 -19.73
CA LYS A 404 -26.71 -9.57 -19.28
C LYS A 404 -25.71 -9.40 -18.13
N TRP A 405 -25.08 -8.23 -18.07
CA TRP A 405 -24.19 -7.90 -16.96
C TRP A 405 -24.99 -7.69 -15.67
N ALA A 406 -24.56 -8.36 -14.59
CA ALA A 406 -25.12 -8.22 -13.25
C ALA A 406 -24.02 -7.74 -12.28
N LEU A 407 -24.08 -6.47 -11.90
CA LEU A 407 -23.17 -5.86 -10.92
C LEU A 407 -23.89 -5.64 -9.59
N ARG A 408 -23.33 -6.14 -8.49
CA ARG A 408 -23.67 -5.67 -7.13
C ARG A 408 -22.67 -4.63 -6.71
N SER A 409 -23.13 -3.41 -6.48
CA SER A 409 -22.30 -2.29 -6.05
C SER A 409 -22.82 -1.68 -4.76
N GLY A 410 -22.02 -1.74 -3.70
CA GLY A 410 -22.34 -1.19 -2.37
C GLY A 410 -21.35 -0.12 -1.96
N HIS A 411 -21.85 1.09 -1.67
CA HIS A 411 -21.03 2.24 -1.33
C HIS A 411 -21.48 2.84 0.01
N GLY A 412 -20.66 2.71 1.05
CA GLY A 412 -20.93 3.23 2.38
C GLY A 412 -20.06 4.43 2.72
N GLY A 413 -20.61 5.41 3.44
CA GLY A 413 -19.81 6.47 4.03
C GLY A 413 -20.38 7.13 5.29
N VAL A 414 -19.51 7.82 6.04
CA VAL A 414 -19.94 8.57 7.23
C VAL A 414 -19.96 10.07 6.95
N SER A 415 -18.89 10.63 6.36
CA SER A 415 -18.89 12.04 5.96
C SER A 415 -18.16 12.30 4.64
N GLY A 416 -18.78 13.12 3.80
CA GLY A 416 -18.22 13.59 2.54
C GLY A 416 -19.13 13.29 1.36
N ASN A 417 -18.77 13.81 0.19
CA ASN A 417 -19.59 13.65 -1.00
C ASN A 417 -19.26 12.34 -1.70
N VAL A 418 -20.29 11.65 -2.16
CA VAL A 418 -20.18 10.41 -2.94
C VAL A 418 -20.69 10.71 -4.35
N GLU A 419 -19.83 10.53 -5.35
CA GLU A 419 -20.18 10.58 -6.76
C GLU A 419 -19.92 9.21 -7.38
N ILE A 420 -20.96 8.62 -7.96
CA ILE A 420 -20.90 7.32 -8.63
C ILE A 420 -21.38 7.51 -10.06
N ARG A 421 -20.58 7.05 -11.02
CA ARG A 421 -20.93 6.98 -12.44
C ARG A 421 -20.94 5.54 -12.88
N LEU A 422 -22.06 5.10 -13.44
CA LEU A 422 -22.26 3.76 -13.99
C LEU A 422 -22.46 3.87 -15.50
N PRO A 423 -22.06 2.84 -16.27
CA PRO A 423 -22.09 2.89 -17.74
C PRO A 423 -23.51 2.71 -18.31
N ASP A 424 -23.68 2.88 -19.62
CA ASP A 424 -24.95 2.68 -20.33
C ASP A 424 -25.39 1.22 -20.26
N ALA A 425 -24.47 0.26 -20.28
CA ALA A 425 -24.77 -1.16 -20.14
C ALA A 425 -25.32 -1.57 -18.76
N TRP A 426 -25.23 -0.69 -17.74
CA TRP A 426 -25.79 -0.98 -16.43
C TRP A 426 -27.32 -0.94 -16.48
N GLU A 427 -27.94 -2.05 -16.10
CA GLU A 427 -29.38 -2.20 -15.92
C GLU A 427 -29.68 -2.94 -14.62
N GLY A 428 -30.63 -2.42 -13.84
CA GLY A 428 -30.92 -2.93 -12.52
C GLY A 428 -31.68 -1.96 -11.64
N THR A 429 -31.62 -2.21 -10.33
CA THR A 429 -32.27 -1.40 -9.30
C THR A 429 -31.24 -0.62 -8.48
N PHE A 430 -31.62 0.56 -8.00
CA PHE A 430 -30.78 1.34 -7.09
C PHE A 430 -31.55 1.84 -5.88
N ALA A 431 -30.84 1.94 -4.76
CA ALA A 431 -31.29 2.58 -3.54
C ALA A 431 -30.16 3.48 -3.03
N VAL A 432 -30.46 4.77 -2.88
CA VAL A 432 -29.47 5.75 -2.40
C VAL A 432 -30.03 6.54 -1.23
N GLY A 433 -29.23 6.78 -0.21
CA GLY A 433 -29.70 7.36 1.05
C GLY A 433 -28.69 8.27 1.74
N THR A 434 -29.16 9.43 2.23
CA THR A 434 -28.37 10.26 3.15
C THR A 434 -29.20 10.82 4.29
N LEU A 435 -28.61 10.94 5.47
CA LEU A 435 -29.28 11.56 6.62
C LEU A 435 -29.28 13.08 6.46
N THR A 436 -28.17 13.65 5.99
CA THR A 436 -28.06 15.09 5.72
C THR A 436 -27.25 15.35 4.46
N GLY A 437 -27.86 16.08 3.52
CA GLY A 437 -27.26 16.38 2.22
C GLY A 437 -28.31 16.38 1.12
N ARG A 438 -27.84 16.54 -0.13
CA ARG A 438 -28.66 16.41 -1.32
C ARG A 438 -28.39 15.06 -1.98
N ILE A 439 -29.45 14.47 -2.53
CA ILE A 439 -29.36 13.30 -3.38
C ILE A 439 -29.77 13.75 -4.77
N SER A 440 -28.95 13.42 -5.77
CA SER A 440 -29.28 13.60 -7.18
C SER A 440 -29.02 12.29 -7.90
N VAL A 441 -30.01 11.82 -8.64
CA VAL A 441 -29.87 10.67 -9.54
C VAL A 441 -30.30 11.14 -10.93
N SER A 442 -29.44 10.91 -11.93
CA SER A 442 -29.69 11.22 -13.33
C SER A 442 -29.20 10.08 -14.23
N GLY A 443 -29.67 10.07 -15.47
CA GLY A 443 -29.30 9.06 -16.44
C GLY A 443 -30.43 8.77 -17.42
N LYS A 444 -30.06 8.35 -18.62
CA LYS A 444 -31.02 7.89 -19.63
C LYS A 444 -31.80 6.66 -19.13
N ASP A 445 -33.11 6.66 -19.37
CA ASP A 445 -34.03 5.57 -19.03
C ASP A 445 -34.14 5.23 -17.53
N VAL A 446 -33.63 6.12 -16.66
CA VAL A 446 -33.77 6.01 -15.21
C VAL A 446 -35.19 6.37 -14.77
N GLN A 447 -35.81 5.48 -14.00
CA GLN A 447 -37.15 5.66 -13.44
C GLN A 447 -37.11 5.67 -11.91
N LEU A 448 -37.74 6.66 -11.29
CA LEU A 448 -37.87 6.75 -9.84
C LEU A 448 -39.07 5.93 -9.35
N GLY A 449 -38.90 5.24 -8.23
CA GLY A 449 -39.92 4.37 -7.64
C GLY A 449 -39.43 2.93 -7.46
N THR A 450 -40.26 2.09 -6.85
CA THR A 450 -39.95 0.68 -6.64
C THR A 450 -40.55 -0.14 -7.79
N ARG A 451 -39.75 -0.97 -8.47
CA ARG A 451 -40.29 -2.02 -9.33
C ARG A 451 -41.08 -2.97 -8.42
N GLN A 452 -42.36 -3.17 -8.73
CA GLN A 452 -43.29 -3.90 -7.86
C GLN A 452 -43.04 -5.41 -7.95
N GLU A 453 -41.87 -5.90 -7.52
CA GLU A 453 -41.61 -7.33 -7.28
C GLU A 453 -40.27 -7.56 -6.55
N GLY A 454 -40.30 -8.25 -5.41
CA GLY A 454 -39.19 -9.05 -4.88
C GLY A 454 -37.94 -8.37 -4.29
N GLY A 455 -37.76 -7.05 -4.40
CA GLY A 455 -36.57 -6.37 -3.88
C GLY A 455 -36.47 -6.39 -2.34
N GLU A 456 -35.29 -6.74 -1.81
CA GLU A 456 -34.94 -6.65 -0.39
C GLU A 456 -35.30 -5.25 0.14
N LYS A 457 -36.17 -5.18 1.15
CA LYS A 457 -36.49 -3.93 1.83
C LYS A 457 -35.30 -3.52 2.68
N VAL A 458 -34.31 -2.86 2.08
CA VAL A 458 -33.31 -2.10 2.85
C VAL A 458 -34.08 -1.06 3.66
N ASP A 459 -34.12 -1.15 4.98
CA ASP A 459 -34.86 -0.19 5.82
C ASP A 459 -34.12 1.15 5.86
N MET A 460 -34.43 2.02 4.89
CA MET A 460 -33.92 3.40 4.83
C MET A 460 -34.85 4.39 5.54
N SER A 461 -35.75 3.95 6.42
CA SER A 461 -36.75 4.83 7.07
C SER A 461 -36.13 5.99 7.87
N ALA A 462 -34.89 5.82 8.34
CA ALA A 462 -34.13 6.85 9.04
C ALA A 462 -33.39 7.84 8.11
N PHE A 463 -33.35 7.59 6.79
CA PHE A 463 -32.60 8.37 5.80
C PHE A 463 -33.55 9.03 4.81
N ARG A 464 -33.16 10.20 4.29
CA ARG A 464 -33.74 10.66 3.02
C ARG A 464 -33.21 9.72 1.95
N SER A 465 -34.10 9.03 1.25
CA SER A 465 -33.69 8.04 0.25
C SER A 465 -34.44 8.19 -1.06
N ILE A 466 -33.77 7.83 -2.14
CA ILE A 466 -34.35 7.70 -3.48
C ILE A 466 -34.13 6.25 -3.91
N ARG A 467 -35.18 5.66 -4.47
CA ARG A 467 -35.12 4.35 -5.12
C ARG A 467 -35.56 4.49 -6.56
N GLY A 468 -35.02 3.63 -7.40
CA GLY A 468 -35.37 3.59 -8.81
C GLY A 468 -34.77 2.38 -9.49
N TYR A 469 -34.90 2.38 -10.81
CA TYR A 469 -34.40 1.32 -11.67
C TYR A 469 -34.11 1.85 -13.08
N LYS A 470 -33.36 1.08 -13.84
CA LYS A 470 -33.10 1.27 -15.27
C LYS A 470 -33.12 -0.09 -15.95
N GLY A 471 -33.83 -0.21 -17.08
CA GLY A 471 -33.94 -1.46 -17.82
C GLY A 471 -34.57 -2.60 -17.01
N ASP A 472 -34.29 -3.83 -17.45
CA ASP A 472 -34.80 -5.05 -16.84
C ASP A 472 -33.71 -5.97 -16.27
N GLY A 473 -32.45 -5.55 -16.30
CA GLY A 473 -31.31 -6.27 -15.73
C GLY A 473 -31.34 -6.49 -14.22
N GLU A 474 -30.38 -7.27 -13.74
CA GLU A 474 -30.31 -7.76 -12.35
C GLU A 474 -29.29 -7.05 -11.47
N SER A 475 -28.66 -5.98 -11.97
CA SER A 475 -27.70 -5.22 -11.19
C SER A 475 -28.37 -4.54 -9.99
N ARG A 476 -27.59 -4.33 -8.93
CA ARG A 476 -28.05 -3.67 -7.71
C ARG A 476 -27.02 -2.66 -7.25
N LEU A 477 -27.48 -1.42 -7.09
CA LEU A 477 -26.69 -0.33 -6.50
C LEU A 477 -27.27 0.05 -5.13
N SER A 478 -26.44 0.02 -4.09
CA SER A 478 -26.74 0.66 -2.81
C SER A 478 -25.68 1.71 -2.51
N ALA A 479 -26.09 2.95 -2.21
CA ALA A 479 -25.17 3.99 -1.77
C ALA A 479 -25.72 4.76 -0.57
N GLU A 480 -24.98 4.79 0.53
CA GLU A 480 -25.42 5.40 1.78
C GLU A 480 -24.33 6.29 2.37
N THR A 481 -24.72 7.49 2.83
CA THR A 481 -23.83 8.34 3.64
C THR A 481 -24.56 9.00 4.79
N THR A 482 -23.92 9.14 5.96
CA THR A 482 -24.54 9.89 7.07
C THR A 482 -24.57 11.39 6.78
N THR A 483 -23.48 11.96 6.29
CA THR A 483 -23.41 13.39 5.97
C THR A 483 -22.71 13.63 4.63
N GLY A 484 -23.27 14.50 3.79
CA GLY A 484 -22.71 14.84 2.49
C GLY A 484 -23.69 14.58 1.34
N ASN A 485 -23.33 15.04 0.15
CA ASN A 485 -24.18 14.86 -1.03
C ASN A 485 -23.90 13.52 -1.71
N ILE A 486 -24.95 12.90 -2.24
CA ILE A 486 -24.83 11.73 -3.11
C ILE A 486 -25.25 12.16 -4.52
N LYS A 487 -24.38 11.95 -5.49
CA LYS A 487 -24.68 12.09 -6.92
C LYS A 487 -24.47 10.74 -7.60
N VAL A 488 -25.51 10.24 -8.27
CA VAL A 488 -25.43 9.03 -9.10
C VAL A 488 -25.80 9.40 -10.52
N VAL A 489 -24.95 9.01 -11.47
CA VAL A 489 -25.18 9.14 -12.91
C VAL A 489 -25.14 7.75 -13.52
N ILE A 490 -26.18 7.37 -14.27
CA ILE A 490 -26.29 6.04 -14.89
C ILE A 490 -26.41 6.23 -16.41
N GLY A 491 -25.39 5.83 -17.15
CA GLY A 491 -25.33 6.06 -18.59
C GLY A 491 -25.07 7.52 -18.97
N GLN A 492 -25.46 7.89 -20.19
CA GLN A 492 -25.37 9.27 -20.69
C GLN A 492 -26.43 10.20 -20.07
N GLU A 493 -26.09 11.48 -19.90
CA GLU A 493 -27.02 12.55 -19.47
C GLU A 493 -27.95 13.04 -20.58
#